data_AF-A0A8S9UUH3-F1
#
_entry.id   AF-A0A8S9UUH3-F1
#
_cell.length_a   1.000
_cell.length_b   1.000
_cell.length_c   1.000
_cell.angle_alpha   90.00
_cell.angle_beta   90.00
_cell.angle_gamma   90.00
#
_symmetry.space_group_name_H-M   'P 1'
#
loop_
_entity.id
_entity.type
_entity.pdbx_description
1 polymer ?
#
loop_
_entity_poly.entity_id
_entity_poly.type
_entity_poly.pdbx_seq_one_letter_code
_entity_poly.pdbx_strand_id
1 'polypeptide(L)' 'MTDKAVHEKDVLREMILQATQLLCQWHVSTWLKKQAACLAKPVSNEVKAVMSLLVYAKSKEDYED' A
#
# COMPACT_ATOMS: atom_id res chain seq x y z
N MET A 1 -4.93 -0.35 -16.90
CA MET A 1 -4.14 -0.03 -15.69
C MET A 1 -3.98 1.47 -15.64
N THR A 2 -4.59 2.15 -14.66
CA THR A 2 -4.56 3.62 -14.61
C THR A 2 -3.54 4.06 -13.57
N ASP A 3 -2.44 4.63 -14.07
CA ASP A 3 -1.34 5.24 -13.32
C ASP A 3 -1.72 6.66 -12.87
N LYS A 4 -2.54 6.82 -11.82
CA LYS A 4 -2.67 8.13 -11.16
C LYS A 4 -2.70 8.02 -9.64
N ALA A 5 -1.77 8.78 -9.08
CA ALA A 5 -1.39 8.92 -7.70
C ALA A 5 -2.51 9.43 -6.79
N VAL A 6 -2.25 9.27 -5.49
CA VAL A 6 -2.98 9.84 -4.36
C VAL A 6 -3.24 11.33 -4.59
N HIS A 7 -4.42 11.61 -5.11
CA HIS A 7 -5.29 12.68 -4.67
C HIS A 7 -6.65 12.00 -4.72
N GLU A 8 -7.27 11.82 -3.56
CA GLU A 8 -8.67 11.43 -3.53
C GLU A 8 -9.38 12.43 -4.42
N LYS A 9 -9.85 12.02 -5.60
CA LYS A 9 -10.72 12.89 -6.37
C LYS A 9 -12.01 12.87 -5.59
N ASP A 10 -12.31 13.95 -4.87
CA ASP A 10 -13.55 14.10 -4.12
C ASP A 10 -14.77 13.71 -4.97
N VAL A 11 -14.71 14.06 -6.27
CA VAL A 11 -15.68 13.67 -7.31
C VAL A 11 -15.97 12.15 -7.39
N LEU A 12 -14.97 11.29 -7.14
CA LEU A 12 -15.17 9.82 -7.14
C LEU A 12 -15.87 9.32 -5.88
N ARG A 13 -15.58 9.93 -4.71
CA ARG A 13 -16.34 9.66 -3.46
C ARG A 13 -17.78 10.17 -3.58
N GLU A 14 -17.97 11.31 -4.22
CA GLU A 14 -19.29 11.93 -4.44
C GLU A 14 -20.18 11.11 -5.39
N MET A 15 -19.62 10.56 -6.48
CA MET A 15 -20.40 9.79 -7.45
C MET A 15 -20.55 8.30 -7.11
N ILE A 16 -19.62 7.74 -6.34
CA ILE A 16 -19.64 6.33 -5.95
C ILE A 16 -19.36 6.25 -4.45
N LEU A 17 -20.42 6.29 -3.65
CA LEU A 17 -20.40 6.29 -2.18
C LEU A 17 -19.64 5.10 -1.54
N GLN A 18 -19.21 4.12 -2.33
CA GLN A 18 -18.45 2.94 -1.89
C GLN A 18 -17.23 2.63 -2.79
N ALA A 19 -16.79 3.58 -3.64
CA ALA A 19 -15.55 3.42 -4.38
C ALA A 19 -14.37 3.51 -3.41
N THR A 20 -14.12 2.41 -2.69
CA THR A 20 -12.84 2.18 -2.03
C THR A 20 -11.86 2.09 -3.18
N GLN A 21 -11.11 3.16 -3.43
CA GLN A 21 -10.17 3.22 -4.53
C GLN A 21 -9.12 2.13 -4.32
N LEU A 22 -9.31 0.99 -5.00
CA LEU A 22 -8.42 -0.16 -4.91
C LEU A 22 -7.08 0.22 -5.55
N LEU A 23 -6.10 0.55 -4.71
CA LEU A 23 -4.71 0.59 -5.15
C LEU A 23 -4.32 -0.82 -5.55
N CYS A 24 -3.67 -0.98 -6.70
CA CYS A 24 -3.05 -2.27 -7.00
C CYS A 24 -1.92 -2.53 -5.98
N GLN A 25 -1.69 -3.80 -5.63
CA GLN A 25 -0.69 -4.23 -4.66
C GLN A 25 0.69 -3.62 -4.94
N TRP A 26 1.05 -3.45 -6.21
CA TRP A 26 2.32 -2.86 -6.62
C TRP A 26 2.48 -1.39 -6.19
N HIS A 27 1.42 -0.58 -6.30
CA HIS A 27 1.46 0.82 -5.88
C HIS A 27 1.56 0.94 -4.35
N VAL A 28 0.82 0.11 -3.62
CA VAL A 28 0.89 0.04 -2.16
C VAL A 28 2.30 -0.34 -1.70
N SER A 29 2.85 -1.42 -2.25
CA SER A 29 4.21 -1.89 -1.94
C SER A 29 5.27 -0.82 -2.23
N THR A 30 5.18 -0.15 -3.38
CA THR A 30 6.15 0.88 -3.79
C THR A 30 6.10 2.11 -2.89
N TRP A 31 4.89 2.56 -2.53
CA TRP A 31 4.73 3.70 -1.61
C TRP A 31 5.26 3.37 -0.21
N LEU A 32 4.90 2.21 0.34
CA LEU A 32 5.38 1.75 1.64
C LEU A 32 6.91 1.61 1.67
N LYS A 33 7.53 1.08 0.61
CA LYS A 33 9.00 1.01 0.49
C LYS A 33 9.67 2.38 0.52
N LYS A 34 9.06 3.41 -0.08
CA LYS A 34 9.54 4.80 0.00
C LYS A 34 9.42 5.35 1.42
N GLN A 35 8.30 5.09 2.10
CA GLN A 35 8.12 5.50 3.50
C GLN A 35 9.15 4.85 4.44
N ALA A 36 9.38 3.54 4.30
CA ALA A 36 10.40 2.83 5.07
C ALA A 36 11.82 3.38 4.86
N ALA A 37 12.15 3.76 3.62
CA ALA A 37 13.44 4.38 3.31
C ALA A 37 13.60 5.76 3.96
N CYS A 38 12.51 6.52 4.14
CA CYS A 38 12.55 7.84 4.78
C CYS A 38 12.56 7.76 6.30
N LEU A 39 11.67 6.94 6.87
CA LEU A 39 11.34 6.95 8.30
C LEU A 39 12.16 5.93 9.11
N ALA A 40 12.58 4.83 8.48
CA ALA A 40 13.24 3.72 9.15
C ALA A 40 14.64 3.46 8.56
N LYS A 41 15.40 4.52 8.24
CA LYS A 41 16.72 4.42 7.57
C LYS A 41 17.64 3.32 8.12
N PRO A 42 17.83 3.16 9.45
CA PRO A 42 18.75 2.15 9.99
C PRO A 42 18.30 0.71 9.77
N VAL A 43 16.99 0.49 9.61
CA VAL A 43 16.35 -0.84 9.48
C VAL A 43 15.45 -0.92 8.25
N SER A 44 15.77 -0.12 7.22
CA SER A 44 14.83 0.10 6.12
C SER A 44 14.64 -1.15 5.26
N ASN A 45 15.60 -2.07 5.27
CA ASN A 45 15.52 -3.31 4.50
C ASN A 45 14.59 -4.32 5.19
N GLU A 46 14.71 -4.44 6.50
CA GLU A 46 13.87 -5.28 7.37
C GLU A 46 12.42 -4.81 7.30
N VAL A 47 12.20 -3.50 7.42
CA VAL A 47 10.85 -2.91 7.32
C VAL A 47 10.25 -3.13 5.93
N LYS A 48 11.03 -3.00 4.85
CA LYS A 48 10.55 -3.28 3.48
C LYS A 48 10.20 -4.75 3.27
N ALA A 49 10.92 -5.66 3.90
CA ALA A 49 10.64 -7.10 3.85
C ALA A 49 9.30 -7.42 4.52
N VAL A 50 9.11 -6.95 5.77
CA VAL A 50 7.85 -7.11 6.52
C VAL A 50 6.67 -6.47 5.78
N MET A 51 6.85 -5.27 5.24
CA MET A 51 5.81 -4.60 4.45
C MET A 51 5.44 -5.38 3.18
N SER A 52 6.41 -6.04 2.54
CA SER A 52 6.12 -6.87 1.37
C SER A 52 5.30 -8.09 1.78
N LEU A 53 5.65 -8.76 2.87
CA LEU A 53 4.86 -9.89 3.40
C LEU A 53 3.42 -9.47 3.70
N LEU A 54 3.22 -8.34 4.38
CA LEU A 54 1.89 -7.79 4.67
C LEU A 54 1.04 -7.51 3.42
N VAL A 55 1.63 -6.93 2.37
CA VAL A 55 0.90 -6.55 1.15
C VAL A 55 0.49 -7.78 0.33
N TYR A 56 1.23 -8.88 0.43
CA TYR A 56 0.99 -10.10 -0.33
C TYR A 56 0.29 -11.22 0.44
N ALA A 57 0.15 -11.09 1.77
CA ALA A 57 -0.66 -11.99 2.58
C ALA A 57 -2.13 -11.95 2.11
N LYS A 58 -2.76 -13.13 1.97
CA LYS A 58 -4.16 -13.24 1.53
C LYS A 58 -5.12 -13.35 2.70
N SER A 59 -4.60 -13.71 3.87
CA SER A 59 -5.35 -13.76 5.12
C SER A 59 -4.47 -13.34 6.30
N LYS A 60 -5.06 -13.26 7.50
CA LYS A 60 -4.32 -12.91 8.71
C LYS A 60 -3.38 -14.05 9.13
N GLU A 61 -3.82 -15.28 8.90
CA GLU A 61 -3.07 -16.50 9.17
C GLU A 61 -1.79 -16.56 8.31
N ASP A 62 -1.88 -16.20 7.02
CA ASP A 62 -0.73 -16.10 6.09
C ASP A 62 0.35 -15.10 6.53
N TYR A 63 0.02 -14.17 7.44
CA TYR A 63 0.96 -13.17 7.98
C TYR A 63 1.55 -13.58 9.34
N GLU A 64 0.82 -14.38 10.12
CA GLU A 64 1.21 -14.79 11.47
C GLU A 64 2.06 -16.08 11.48
N ASP A 65 2.03 -16.88 10.41
CA ASP A 65 2.91 -18.04 10.16
C ASP A 65 4.34 -17.63 9.70
#